data_AF-A0AAV5AWJ5-F1
#
_entry.id   AF-A0AAV5AWJ5-F1
#
_cell.length_a   1.000
_cell.length_b   1.000
_cell.length_c   1.000
_cell.angle_alpha   90.00
_cell.angle_beta   90.00
_cell.angle_gamma   90.00
#
_symmetry.space_group_name_H-M   'P 1'
#
loop_
_entity.id
_entity.type
_entity.pdbx_description
1 polymer ?
#
loop_
_entity_poly.entity_id
_entity_poly.type
_entity_poly.pdbx_seq_one_letter_code
_entity_poly.pdbx_strand_id
1 'polypeptide(L)'
;MNDFLTISKYSQKVLLTGKEFCEKENKILKYCLFLPVIITIFFMYIFFILYLNNFLYFFVGIISVYFYYATIRIWQNYKTQKHLQDNIEGYSFSMKTLWNTDWNNPILLKKWCRMANKKVLNERISSEKISFSLNYYKNIQSSESVFTIELILLVNTILILSSQKEFNENSIWKEIIIVITIFLFFIKILYKYYQKNKTMDNNSYKKIQFLCEYLLQKQNKDYLCNIKK
;
A
#
# COMPACT_ATOMS: atom_id res chain seq x y z
N MET A 1 25.44 12.27 3.58
CA MET A 1 24.51 11.27 4.15
C MET A 1 23.37 11.06 3.16
N ASN A 2 23.35 9.87 2.54
CA ASN A 2 22.34 9.28 1.64
C ASN A 2 22.10 9.93 0.26
N ASP A 3 23.09 9.88 -0.63
CA ASP A 3 22.89 10.07 -2.09
C ASP A 3 22.51 8.74 -2.76
N PHE A 4 21.42 8.16 -2.29
CA PHE A 4 20.83 6.92 -2.76
C PHE A 4 19.49 7.25 -3.45
N LEU A 5 19.12 6.54 -4.52
CA LEU A 5 17.80 6.72 -5.13
C LEU A 5 16.71 6.15 -4.21
N THR A 6 16.29 6.92 -3.21
CA THR A 6 15.27 6.47 -2.27
C THR A 6 13.87 6.46 -2.89
N ILE A 7 13.07 5.44 -2.57
CA ILE A 7 11.63 5.36 -2.93
C ILE A 7 10.89 6.65 -2.53
N SER A 8 11.20 7.20 -1.36
CA SER A 8 10.58 8.44 -0.86
C SER A 8 10.80 9.65 -1.77
N LYS A 9 11.85 9.65 -2.60
CA LYS A 9 12.20 10.75 -3.52
C LYS A 9 11.94 10.44 -4.99
N TYR A 10 12.08 9.17 -5.38
CA TYR A 10 12.12 8.72 -6.78
C TYR A 10 10.93 7.83 -7.18
N SER A 11 10.02 7.51 -6.25
CA SER A 11 8.81 6.76 -6.59
C SER A 11 7.97 7.49 -7.62
N GLN A 12 7.30 6.69 -8.46
CA GLN A 12 6.44 7.18 -9.52
C GLN A 12 5.35 8.14 -9.00
N LYS A 13 4.75 7.81 -7.87
CA LYS A 13 3.73 8.67 -7.23
C LYS A 13 4.33 10.02 -6.82
N VAL A 14 5.42 10.03 -6.06
CA VAL A 14 6.05 11.27 -5.57
C VAL A 14 6.50 12.18 -6.72
N LEU A 15 7.10 11.62 -7.76
CA LEU A 15 7.58 12.43 -8.88
C LEU A 15 6.45 12.97 -9.76
N LEU A 16 5.35 12.23 -9.92
CA LEU A 16 4.24 12.64 -10.78
C LEU A 16 3.22 13.55 -10.07
N THR A 17 2.98 13.38 -8.78
CA THR A 17 2.01 14.20 -8.02
C THR A 17 2.65 15.25 -7.11
N GLY A 18 3.94 15.14 -6.86
CA GLY A 18 4.65 15.99 -5.90
C GLY A 18 4.59 15.49 -4.46
N LYS A 19 5.61 15.87 -3.68
CA LYS A 19 5.79 15.43 -2.29
C LYS A 19 4.68 15.95 -1.36
N GLU A 20 4.28 17.20 -1.52
CA GLU A 20 3.22 17.84 -0.72
C GLU A 20 1.87 17.14 -0.90
N PHE A 21 1.53 16.75 -2.13
CA PHE A 21 0.33 16.00 -2.43
C PHE A 21 0.33 14.65 -1.70
N CYS A 22 1.46 13.91 -1.77
CA CYS A 22 1.63 12.63 -1.07
C CYS A 22 1.53 12.77 0.46
N GLU A 23 2.13 13.82 1.03
CA GLU A 23 2.06 14.06 2.47
C GLU A 23 0.63 14.39 2.92
N LYS A 24 -0.09 15.20 2.14
CA LYS A 24 -1.50 15.51 2.39
C LYS A 24 -2.37 14.26 2.32
N GLU A 25 -2.16 13.41 1.32
CA GLU A 25 -2.88 12.14 1.18
C GLU A 25 -2.59 11.19 2.35
N ASN A 26 -1.33 11.07 2.78
CA ASN A 26 -0.95 10.26 3.94
C ASN A 26 -1.59 10.75 5.23
N LYS A 27 -1.67 12.08 5.43
CA LYS A 27 -2.40 12.66 6.58
C LYS A 27 -3.89 12.30 6.53
N ILE A 28 -4.53 12.41 5.36
CA ILE A 28 -5.95 12.02 5.19
C ILE A 28 -6.13 10.53 5.46
N LEU A 29 -5.26 9.66 4.96
CA LEU A 29 -5.32 8.23 5.28
C LEU A 29 -5.20 7.99 6.79
N LYS A 30 -4.23 8.63 7.46
CA LYS A 30 -4.04 8.43 8.90
C LYS A 30 -5.25 8.91 9.72
N TYR A 31 -5.71 10.13 9.48
CA TYR A 31 -6.70 10.80 10.35
C TYR A 31 -8.15 10.61 9.90
N CYS A 32 -8.41 10.46 8.60
CA CYS A 32 -9.76 10.32 8.03
C CYS A 32 -10.06 8.90 7.55
N LEU A 33 -9.15 7.94 7.71
CA LEU A 33 -9.43 6.54 7.38
C LEU A 33 -9.10 5.64 8.57
N PHE A 34 -7.84 5.60 9.02
CA PHE A 34 -7.45 4.67 10.08
C PHE A 34 -8.00 5.03 11.45
N LEU A 35 -7.83 6.29 11.88
CA LEU A 35 -8.27 6.71 13.21
C LEU A 35 -9.78 6.51 13.43
N PRO A 36 -10.68 6.95 12.51
CA PRO A 36 -12.11 6.77 12.70
C PRO A 36 -12.51 5.29 12.67
N VAL A 37 -11.92 4.48 11.79
CA VAL A 37 -12.20 3.04 11.73
C VAL A 37 -11.82 2.34 13.04
N ILE A 38 -10.66 2.65 13.62
CA ILE A 38 -10.23 2.08 14.90
C ILE A 38 -11.21 2.47 16.01
N ILE A 39 -11.59 3.75 16.08
CA ILE A 39 -12.55 4.27 17.06
C ILE A 39 -13.89 3.54 16.92
N THR A 40 -14.43 3.45 15.70
CA THR A 40 -15.72 2.79 15.45
C THR A 40 -15.68 1.31 15.81
N ILE A 41 -14.60 0.59 15.49
CA ILE A 41 -14.44 -0.83 15.87
C ILE A 41 -14.41 -0.98 17.39
N PHE A 42 -13.67 -0.14 18.10
CA PHE A 42 -13.58 -0.17 19.56
C PHE A 42 -14.94 0.09 20.23
N PHE A 43 -15.66 1.11 19.77
CA PHE A 43 -17.00 1.41 20.29
C PHE A 43 -18.02 0.33 19.95
N MET A 44 -17.96 -0.26 18.75
CA MET A 44 -18.82 -1.40 18.41
C MET A 44 -18.58 -2.61 19.31
N TYR A 45 -17.32 -2.90 19.65
CA TYR A 45 -16.97 -3.98 20.56
C TYR A 45 -17.51 -3.76 21.97
N ILE A 46 -17.31 -2.55 22.52
CA ILE A 46 -17.83 -2.19 23.85
C ILE A 46 -19.37 -2.26 23.87
N PHE A 47 -20.01 -1.70 22.84
CA PHE A 47 -21.48 -1.66 22.75
C PHE A 47 -22.08 -3.07 22.58
N PHE A 48 -21.42 -3.94 21.82
CA PHE A 48 -21.82 -5.35 21.69
C PHE A 48 -21.77 -6.09 23.04
N ILE A 49 -20.69 -5.93 23.81
CA ILE A 49 -20.52 -6.57 25.12
C ILE A 49 -21.52 -6.04 26.15
N LEU A 50 -21.76 -4.73 26.16
CA LEU A 50 -22.50 -4.09 27.23
C LEU A 50 -24.02 -4.08 27.05
N TYR A 51 -24.54 -4.02 25.81
CA TYR A 51 -25.91 -3.53 25.61
C TYR A 51 -26.85 -4.36 24.75
N LEU A 52 -26.38 -5.29 23.90
CA LEU A 52 -27.29 -5.80 22.87
C LEU A 52 -27.49 -7.30 22.72
N ASN A 53 -26.52 -8.20 22.94
CA ASN A 53 -26.66 -9.63 22.52
C ASN A 53 -27.29 -9.80 21.11
N ASN A 54 -27.26 -8.76 20.28
CA ASN A 54 -28.03 -8.67 19.05
C ASN A 54 -27.05 -8.34 17.94
N PHE A 55 -26.71 -9.42 17.24
CA PHE A 55 -25.72 -9.44 16.17
C PHE A 55 -26.05 -8.52 15.01
N LEU A 56 -27.32 -8.16 14.81
CA LEU A 56 -27.76 -7.34 13.69
C LEU A 56 -27.07 -5.97 13.69
N TYR A 57 -26.99 -5.31 14.84
CA TYR A 57 -26.34 -3.99 14.96
C TYR A 57 -24.82 -4.06 14.77
N PHE A 58 -24.20 -5.16 15.19
CA PHE A 58 -22.78 -5.40 14.97
C PHE A 58 -22.47 -5.56 13.47
N PHE A 59 -23.29 -6.31 12.73
CA PHE A 59 -23.15 -6.43 11.27
C PHE A 59 -23.40 -5.11 10.54
N VAL A 60 -24.42 -4.35 10.94
CA VAL A 60 -24.70 -3.02 10.36
C VAL A 60 -23.52 -2.08 10.55
N GLY A 61 -22.91 -2.06 11.73
CA GLY A 61 -21.76 -1.21 12.00
C GLY A 61 -20.50 -1.64 11.22
N ILE A 62 -20.28 -2.95 11.04
CA ILE A 62 -19.21 -3.49 10.17
C ILE A 62 -19.40 -3.05 8.72
N ILE A 63 -20.62 -3.14 8.21
CA ILE A 63 -20.98 -2.71 6.85
C ILE A 63 -20.73 -1.20 6.72
N SER A 64 -21.10 -0.41 7.73
CA SER A 64 -20.85 1.04 7.76
C SER A 64 -19.36 1.38 7.70
N VAL A 65 -18.52 0.69 8.48
CA VAL A 65 -17.05 0.84 8.44
C VAL A 65 -16.49 0.52 7.05
N TYR A 66 -16.99 -0.53 6.40
CA TYR A 66 -16.57 -0.89 5.05
C TYR A 66 -16.97 0.18 4.01
N PHE A 67 -18.20 0.68 4.06
CA PHE A 67 -18.66 1.74 3.17
C PHE A 67 -17.89 3.05 3.38
N TYR A 68 -17.60 3.41 4.62
CA TYR A 68 -16.76 4.57 4.94
C TYR A 68 -15.37 4.43 4.32
N TYR A 69 -14.72 3.28 4.54
CA TYR A 69 -13.42 2.98 3.95
C TYR A 69 -13.45 3.07 2.41
N ALA A 70 -14.44 2.45 1.77
CA ALA A 70 -14.61 2.45 0.32
C ALA A 70 -14.75 3.89 -0.22
N THR A 71 -15.57 4.71 0.44
CA THR A 71 -15.84 6.10 0.05
C THR A 71 -14.57 6.96 0.09
N ILE A 72 -13.82 6.91 1.20
CA ILE A 72 -12.57 7.68 1.33
C ILE A 72 -11.54 7.23 0.29
N ARG A 73 -11.43 5.93 0.02
CA ARG A 73 -10.50 5.38 -0.99
C ARG A 73 -10.86 5.81 -2.41
N ILE A 74 -12.13 5.71 -2.79
CA ILE A 74 -12.63 6.18 -4.09
C ILE A 74 -12.32 7.67 -4.25
N TRP A 75 -12.62 8.47 -3.22
CA TRP A 75 -12.39 9.92 -3.26
C TRP A 75 -10.91 10.28 -3.42
N GLN A 76 -10.00 9.58 -2.75
CA GLN A 76 -8.56 9.78 -2.89
C GLN A 76 -8.03 9.40 -4.27
N ASN A 77 -8.47 8.25 -4.79
CA ASN A 77 -8.08 7.82 -6.13
C ASN A 77 -8.63 8.76 -7.20
N TYR A 78 -9.86 9.24 -7.04
CA TYR A 78 -10.44 10.27 -7.89
C TYR A 78 -9.58 11.52 -7.91
N LYS A 79 -9.23 12.07 -6.73
CA LYS A 79 -8.34 13.24 -6.62
C LYS A 79 -6.99 13.01 -7.27
N THR A 80 -6.40 11.82 -7.07
CA THR A 80 -5.11 11.45 -7.67
C THR A 80 -5.21 11.43 -9.19
N GLN A 81 -6.22 10.76 -9.76
CA GLN A 81 -6.38 10.66 -11.21
C GLN A 81 -6.73 11.99 -11.84
N LYS A 82 -7.53 12.82 -11.16
CA LYS A 82 -7.83 14.18 -11.61
C LYS A 82 -6.56 15.03 -11.66
N HIS A 83 -5.76 14.99 -10.58
CA HIS A 83 -4.46 15.66 -10.55
C HIS A 83 -3.51 15.16 -11.66
N LEU A 84 -3.46 13.86 -11.94
CA LEU A 84 -2.66 13.31 -13.03
C LEU A 84 -3.17 13.78 -14.41
N GLN A 85 -4.49 13.84 -14.60
CA GLN A 85 -5.11 14.33 -15.84
C GLN A 85 -4.77 15.80 -16.11
N ASP A 86 -4.80 16.62 -15.07
CA ASP A 86 -4.56 18.05 -15.21
C ASP A 86 -3.06 18.37 -15.43
N ASN A 87 -2.13 17.50 -14.98
CA ASN A 87 -0.68 17.76 -15.03
C ASN A 87 0.11 16.91 -16.04
N ILE A 88 -0.51 15.89 -16.65
CA ILE A 88 0.14 14.97 -17.58
C ILE A 88 -0.63 14.93 -18.89
N GLU A 89 -0.07 15.55 -19.92
CA GLU A 89 -0.61 15.52 -21.28
C GLU A 89 -0.84 14.08 -21.76
N GLY A 90 -2.05 13.85 -22.30
CA GLY A 90 -2.48 12.56 -22.82
C GLY A 90 -2.97 11.57 -21.76
N TYR A 91 -2.86 11.85 -20.47
CA TYR A 91 -3.45 10.99 -19.44
C TYR A 91 -4.96 11.22 -19.34
N SER A 92 -5.76 10.19 -19.62
CA SER A 92 -7.21 10.22 -19.50
C SER A 92 -7.68 9.61 -18.18
N PHE A 93 -8.59 10.30 -17.50
CA PHE A 93 -9.31 9.75 -16.36
C PHE A 93 -10.15 8.52 -16.78
N SER A 94 -10.20 7.49 -15.91
CA SER A 94 -11.02 6.30 -16.15
C SER A 94 -11.76 5.86 -14.89
N MET A 95 -13.09 5.78 -15.00
CA MET A 95 -13.95 5.29 -13.93
C MET A 95 -13.61 3.85 -13.53
N LYS A 96 -13.15 3.00 -14.48
CA LYS A 96 -12.77 1.61 -14.21
C LYS A 96 -11.58 1.52 -13.25
N THR A 97 -10.72 2.53 -13.23
CA THR A 97 -9.55 2.59 -12.34
C THR A 97 -9.81 3.34 -11.04
N LEU A 98 -11.05 3.74 -10.72
CA LEU A 98 -11.37 4.46 -9.47
C LEU A 98 -10.99 3.68 -8.21
N TRP A 99 -11.06 2.35 -8.26
CA TRP A 99 -10.71 1.52 -7.12
C TRP A 99 -9.19 1.42 -6.90
N ASN A 100 -8.43 1.51 -8.00
CA ASN A 100 -6.96 1.48 -7.96
C ASN A 100 -6.38 2.19 -9.19
N THR A 101 -5.59 3.24 -8.96
CA THR A 101 -4.88 3.97 -10.02
C THR A 101 -3.91 3.03 -10.73
N ASP A 102 -4.04 2.94 -12.06
CA ASP A 102 -3.15 2.14 -12.88
C ASP A 102 -1.80 2.85 -13.09
N TRP A 103 -0.88 2.57 -12.17
CA TRP A 103 0.50 3.07 -12.24
C TRP A 103 1.35 2.39 -13.32
N ASN A 104 0.83 1.38 -14.04
CA ASN A 104 1.54 0.74 -15.16
C ASN A 104 1.15 1.35 -16.51
N ASN A 105 0.31 2.38 -16.51
CA ASN A 105 -0.03 3.11 -17.71
C ASN A 105 1.25 3.66 -18.40
N PRO A 106 1.43 3.42 -19.71
CA PRO A 106 2.65 3.78 -20.44
C PRO A 106 2.94 5.28 -20.43
N ILE A 107 1.91 6.13 -20.38
CA ILE A 107 2.03 7.59 -20.35
C ILE A 107 2.65 8.02 -19.01
N LEU A 108 2.16 7.46 -17.90
CA LEU A 108 2.68 7.72 -16.57
C LEU A 108 4.12 7.23 -16.42
N LEU A 109 4.43 6.03 -16.93
CA LEU A 109 5.79 5.48 -16.90
C LEU A 109 6.77 6.37 -17.69
N LYS A 110 6.40 6.76 -18.91
CA LYS A 110 7.24 7.64 -19.75
C LYS A 110 7.49 9.00 -19.10
N LYS A 111 6.45 9.62 -18.53
CA LYS A 111 6.59 10.91 -17.83
C LYS A 111 7.47 10.77 -16.59
N TRP A 112 7.28 9.72 -15.82
CA TRP A 112 8.06 9.43 -14.62
C TRP A 112 9.55 9.25 -14.93
N CYS A 113 9.92 8.42 -15.91
CA CYS A 113 11.31 8.24 -16.33
C CYS A 113 11.96 9.56 -16.76
N ARG A 114 11.23 10.43 -17.49
CA ARG A 114 11.72 11.76 -17.89
C ARG A 114 11.99 12.67 -16.70
N MET A 115 11.05 12.74 -15.75
CA MET A 115 11.19 13.56 -14.55
C MET A 115 12.31 13.05 -13.64
N ALA A 116 12.40 11.73 -13.45
CA ALA A 116 13.48 11.11 -12.70
C ALA A 116 14.85 11.42 -13.31
N ASN A 117 15.00 11.30 -14.64
CA ASN A 117 16.24 11.65 -15.32
C ASN A 117 16.61 13.13 -15.15
N LYS A 118 15.64 14.04 -15.28
CA LYS A 118 15.88 15.48 -15.06
C LYS A 118 16.34 15.74 -13.62
N LYS A 119 15.73 15.07 -12.64
CA LYS A 119 16.09 15.19 -11.22
C LYS A 119 17.50 14.65 -10.94
N VAL A 120 17.85 13.48 -11.49
CA VAL A 120 19.19 12.89 -11.41
C VAL A 120 20.26 13.82 -11.97
N LEU A 121 19.99 14.44 -13.13
CA LEU A 121 20.89 15.41 -13.75
C LEU A 121 21.05 16.68 -12.89
N ASN A 122 19.94 17.21 -12.36
CA ASN A 122 19.96 18.38 -11.48
C ASN A 122 20.70 18.10 -10.16
N GLU A 123 20.51 16.92 -9.57
CA GLU A 123 21.18 16.47 -8.35
C GLU A 123 22.61 15.95 -8.59
N ARG A 124 23.07 15.93 -9.86
CA ARG A 124 24.39 15.43 -10.28
C ARG A 124 24.73 14.05 -9.71
N ILE A 125 23.76 13.13 -9.71
CA ILE A 125 23.97 11.77 -9.20
C ILE A 125 24.85 10.98 -10.17
N SER A 126 25.96 10.43 -9.66
CA SER A 126 26.92 9.64 -10.45
C SER A 126 26.36 8.26 -10.82
N SER A 127 26.88 7.70 -11.92
CA SER A 127 26.56 6.33 -12.38
C SER A 127 26.84 5.28 -11.30
N GLU A 128 27.94 5.44 -10.55
CA GLU A 128 28.29 4.56 -9.42
C GLU A 128 27.20 4.52 -8.35
N LYS A 129 26.59 5.67 -8.02
CA LYS A 129 25.50 5.75 -7.03
C LYS A 129 24.20 5.11 -7.54
N ILE A 130 23.92 5.24 -8.83
CA ILE A 130 22.77 4.59 -9.46
C ILE A 130 22.97 3.07 -9.46
N SER A 131 24.19 2.60 -9.76
CA SER A 131 24.57 1.18 -9.69
C SER A 131 24.49 0.63 -8.26
N PHE A 132 24.98 1.38 -7.28
CA PHE A 132 24.81 1.04 -5.86
C PHE A 132 23.32 0.93 -5.49
N SER A 133 22.49 1.86 -5.99
CA SER A 133 21.04 1.82 -5.81
C SER A 133 20.38 0.59 -6.41
N LEU A 134 20.80 0.20 -7.61
CA LEU A 134 20.35 -1.00 -8.28
C LEU A 134 20.64 -2.25 -7.44
N ASN A 135 21.88 -2.39 -6.95
CA ASN A 135 22.33 -3.55 -6.18
C ASN A 135 21.61 -3.66 -4.83
N TYR A 136 21.41 -2.54 -4.14
CA TYR A 136 20.65 -2.51 -2.89
C TYR A 136 19.22 -3.05 -3.06
N TYR A 137 18.51 -2.58 -4.10
CA TYR A 137 17.13 -2.99 -4.32
C TYR A 137 17.00 -4.44 -4.79
N LYS A 138 17.99 -4.98 -5.50
CA LYS A 138 18.07 -6.41 -5.83
C LYS A 138 18.26 -7.26 -4.57
N ASN A 139 19.13 -6.84 -3.66
CA ASN A 139 19.43 -7.60 -2.44
C ASN A 139 18.25 -7.63 -1.46
N ILE A 140 17.54 -6.52 -1.27
CA ILE A 140 16.35 -6.48 -0.40
C ILE A 140 15.25 -7.46 -0.88
N GLN A 141 15.16 -7.70 -2.18
CA GLN A 141 14.16 -8.61 -2.72
C GLN A 141 14.47 -10.09 -2.43
N SER A 142 15.72 -10.44 -2.11
CA SER A 142 16.15 -11.82 -1.84
C SER A 142 15.87 -12.31 -0.41
N SER A 143 15.50 -11.43 0.52
CA SER A 143 15.26 -11.79 1.93
C SER A 143 13.78 -11.91 2.29
N GLU A 144 13.08 -12.91 1.75
CA GLU A 144 11.74 -13.26 2.24
C GLU A 144 11.55 -14.78 2.35
N SER A 145 11.42 -15.32 3.58
CA SER A 145 10.52 -16.47 3.90
C SER A 145 10.52 -16.97 5.37
N VAL A 146 10.62 -16.11 6.40
CA VAL A 146 10.38 -16.57 7.80
C VAL A 146 8.87 -16.64 8.14
N PHE A 147 8.04 -16.00 7.32
CA PHE A 147 6.67 -15.66 7.68
C PHE A 147 5.63 -16.78 7.48
N THR A 148 5.91 -17.79 6.65
CA THR A 148 5.02 -18.94 6.45
C THR A 148 4.94 -19.82 7.71
N ILE A 149 6.01 -19.88 8.50
CA ILE A 149 6.11 -20.72 9.70
C ILE A 149 5.26 -20.14 10.85
N GLU A 150 5.29 -18.81 11.03
CA GLU A 150 4.51 -18.12 12.08
C GLU A 150 3.00 -18.18 11.81
N LEU A 151 2.58 -18.16 10.55
CA LEU A 151 1.18 -18.21 10.16
C LEU A 151 0.57 -19.61 10.28
N ILE A 152 1.39 -20.65 10.06
CA ILE A 152 1.01 -22.05 10.32
C ILE A 152 0.81 -22.30 11.82
N LEU A 153 1.69 -21.74 12.66
CA LEU A 153 1.58 -21.84 14.12
C LEU A 153 0.30 -21.19 14.67
N LEU A 154 -0.11 -20.04 14.10
CA LEU A 154 -1.30 -19.29 14.53
C LEU A 154 -2.62 -19.93 14.06
N VAL A 155 -2.62 -20.60 12.90
CA VAL A 155 -3.79 -21.35 12.41
C VAL A 155 -3.99 -22.65 13.21
N ASN A 156 -2.90 -23.33 13.56
CA ASN A 156 -2.97 -24.56 14.35
C ASN A 156 -3.48 -24.32 15.78
N THR A 157 -3.12 -23.20 16.42
CA THR A 157 -3.67 -22.87 17.75
C THR A 157 -5.17 -22.61 17.71
N ILE A 158 -5.68 -21.95 16.66
CA ILE A 158 -7.13 -21.71 16.48
C ILE A 158 -7.88 -23.02 16.24
N LEU A 159 -7.33 -23.92 15.42
CA LEU A 159 -7.92 -25.24 15.16
C LEU A 159 -8.01 -26.10 16.43
N ILE A 160 -6.95 -26.11 17.24
CA ILE A 160 -6.91 -26.84 18.53
C ILE A 160 -7.97 -26.29 19.48
N LEU A 161 -8.10 -24.96 19.61
CA LEU A 161 -9.12 -24.31 20.43
C LEU A 161 -10.55 -24.58 19.94
N SER A 162 -10.76 -24.71 18.63
CA SER A 162 -12.08 -25.02 18.05
C SER A 162 -12.48 -26.50 18.11
N SER A 163 -11.53 -27.39 18.41
CA SER A 163 -11.74 -28.84 18.44
C SER A 163 -12.20 -29.37 19.81
N GLN A 164 -12.18 -28.54 20.85
CA GLN A 164 -12.73 -28.89 22.15
C GLN A 164 -14.25 -28.91 22.10
N LYS A 165 -14.78 -30.13 21.95
CA LYS A 165 -16.15 -30.45 21.54
C LYS A 165 -17.19 -30.40 22.67
N GLU A 166 -16.81 -30.01 23.88
CA GLU A 166 -17.70 -29.96 25.05
C GLU A 166 -17.80 -28.54 25.60
N PHE A 167 -18.61 -27.71 24.96
CA PHE A 167 -19.24 -26.57 25.62
C PHE A 167 -20.71 -26.56 25.24
N ASN A 168 -21.43 -27.51 25.82
CA ASN A 168 -22.88 -27.48 25.89
C ASN A 168 -23.24 -26.78 27.20
N GLU A 169 -23.53 -25.46 27.12
CA GLU A 169 -24.61 -24.81 27.90
C GLU A 169 -24.74 -23.28 27.70
N ASN A 170 -23.74 -22.53 27.19
CA ASN A 170 -23.91 -21.07 27.11
C ASN A 170 -23.99 -20.55 25.67
N SER A 171 -25.18 -20.09 25.27
CA SER A 171 -25.41 -19.29 24.04
C SER A 171 -24.36 -18.18 23.87
N ILE A 172 -23.97 -17.56 24.98
CA ILE A 172 -23.00 -16.45 25.06
C ILE A 172 -21.60 -16.87 24.58
N TRP A 173 -21.16 -18.11 24.82
CA TRP A 173 -19.82 -18.56 24.36
C TRP A 173 -19.76 -18.68 22.83
N LYS A 174 -20.82 -19.16 22.17
CA LYS A 174 -20.90 -19.20 20.70
C LYS A 174 -20.88 -17.79 20.11
N GLU A 175 -21.57 -16.86 20.75
CA GLU A 175 -21.65 -15.45 20.36
C GLU A 175 -20.29 -14.74 20.46
N ILE A 176 -19.57 -14.96 21.56
CA ILE A 176 -18.19 -14.48 21.76
C ILE A 176 -17.25 -15.04 20.69
N ILE A 177 -17.36 -16.35 20.39
CA ILE A 177 -16.54 -16.99 19.35
C ILE A 177 -16.80 -16.36 17.98
N ILE A 178 -18.06 -16.07 17.61
CA ILE A 178 -18.38 -15.39 16.35
C ILE A 178 -17.75 -14.00 16.28
N VAL A 179 -17.83 -13.22 17.36
CA VAL A 179 -17.21 -11.88 17.41
C VAL A 179 -15.69 -11.95 17.31
N ILE A 180 -15.05 -12.89 17.99
CA ILE A 180 -13.59 -13.14 17.85
C ILE A 180 -13.26 -13.53 16.41
N THR A 181 -14.07 -14.37 15.76
CA THR A 181 -13.85 -14.80 14.37
C THR A 181 -13.95 -13.61 13.40
N ILE A 182 -14.92 -12.71 13.62
CA ILE A 182 -15.09 -11.49 12.83
C ILE A 182 -13.96 -10.50 13.10
N PHE A 183 -13.54 -10.33 14.36
CA PHE A 183 -12.38 -9.51 14.73
C PHE A 183 -11.10 -10.03 14.06
N LEU A 184 -10.88 -11.34 14.06
CA LEU A 184 -9.77 -11.99 13.35
C LEU A 184 -9.89 -11.83 11.83
N PHE A 185 -11.10 -11.82 11.26
CA PHE A 185 -11.32 -11.50 9.85
C PHE A 185 -10.98 -10.04 9.52
N PHE A 186 -11.30 -9.10 10.41
CA PHE A 186 -10.89 -7.70 10.29
C PHE A 186 -9.37 -7.54 10.43
N ILE A 187 -8.74 -8.22 11.39
CA ILE A 187 -7.29 -8.31 11.47
C ILE A 187 -6.73 -8.89 10.18
N LYS A 188 -7.34 -9.92 9.59
CA LYS A 188 -6.93 -10.49 8.31
C LYS A 188 -7.07 -9.50 7.15
N ILE A 189 -8.09 -8.64 7.14
CA ILE A 189 -8.24 -7.54 6.16
C ILE A 189 -7.16 -6.48 6.38
N LEU A 190 -6.94 -6.05 7.62
CA LEU A 190 -5.88 -5.10 7.98
C LEU A 190 -4.49 -5.67 7.68
N TYR A 191 -4.30 -6.98 7.87
CA TYR A 191 -3.09 -7.72 7.58
C TYR A 191 -2.90 -7.92 6.07
N LYS A 192 -3.95 -8.26 5.31
CA LYS A 192 -3.91 -8.24 3.83
C LYS A 192 -3.64 -6.85 3.31
N TYR A 193 -4.13 -5.81 3.98
CA TYR A 193 -3.85 -4.42 3.65
C TYR A 193 -2.38 -4.07 3.97
N TYR A 194 -1.85 -4.51 5.10
CA TYR A 194 -0.45 -4.39 5.46
C TYR A 194 0.45 -5.15 4.47
N GLN A 195 0.11 -6.39 4.10
CA GLN A 195 0.76 -7.14 3.02
C GLN A 195 0.59 -6.47 1.66
N LYS A 196 -0.55 -5.83 1.38
CA LYS A 196 -0.75 -5.06 0.15
C LYS A 196 0.18 -3.86 0.12
N ASN A 197 0.42 -3.21 1.26
CA ASN A 197 1.43 -2.17 1.39
C ASN A 197 2.85 -2.74 1.23
N LYS A 198 3.15 -3.92 1.81
CA LYS A 198 4.44 -4.61 1.63
C LYS A 198 4.67 -5.10 0.19
N THR A 199 3.62 -5.53 -0.52
CA THR A 199 3.68 -5.91 -1.95
C THR A 199 3.67 -4.69 -2.85
N MET A 200 3.04 -3.57 -2.45
CA MET A 200 3.25 -2.26 -3.04
C MET A 200 4.69 -1.78 -2.81
N ASP A 201 5.31 -2.10 -1.67
CA ASP A 201 6.73 -1.84 -1.41
C ASP A 201 7.61 -2.73 -2.29
N ASN A 202 7.33 -4.04 -2.43
CA ASN A 202 8.01 -4.92 -3.40
C ASN A 202 7.84 -4.48 -4.85
N ASN A 203 6.65 -4.02 -5.24
CA ASN A 203 6.42 -3.45 -6.56
C ASN A 203 7.12 -2.09 -6.70
N SER A 204 7.25 -1.32 -5.62
CA SER A 204 8.01 -0.07 -5.61
C SER A 204 9.52 -0.32 -5.73
N TYR A 205 10.06 -1.35 -5.07
CA TYR A 205 11.44 -1.80 -5.21
C TYR A 205 11.73 -2.22 -6.64
N LYS A 206 10.87 -3.07 -7.24
CA LYS A 206 10.96 -3.45 -8.66
C LYS A 206 10.88 -2.24 -9.60
N LYS A 207 10.00 -1.28 -9.31
CA LYS A 207 9.92 -0.05 -10.09
C LYS A 207 11.20 0.78 -9.97
N ILE A 208 11.74 0.97 -8.77
CA ILE A 208 13.01 1.70 -8.64
C ILE A 208 14.17 0.93 -9.28
N GLN A 209 14.19 -0.40 -9.22
CA GLN A 209 15.16 -1.22 -9.96
C GLN A 209 15.08 -0.93 -11.47
N PHE A 210 13.88 -1.00 -12.05
CA PHE A 210 13.63 -0.65 -13.46
C PHE A 210 14.10 0.78 -13.78
N LEU A 211 13.85 1.73 -12.88
CA LEU A 211 14.29 3.10 -13.05
C LEU A 211 15.83 3.21 -13.06
N CYS A 212 16.52 2.54 -12.15
CA CYS A 212 17.98 2.51 -12.11
C CYS A 212 18.56 1.91 -13.40
N GLU A 213 18.01 0.80 -13.88
CA GLU A 213 18.41 0.18 -15.15
C GLU A 213 18.23 1.14 -16.33
N TYR A 214 17.08 1.81 -16.39
CA TYR A 214 16.80 2.83 -17.41
C TYR A 214 17.80 3.99 -17.37
N LEU A 215 18.10 4.52 -16.18
CA LEU A 215 19.00 5.66 -16.01
C LEU A 215 20.45 5.30 -16.40
N LEU A 216 20.93 4.12 -16.01
CA LEU A 216 22.26 3.64 -16.39
C LEU A 216 22.40 3.46 -17.90
N GLN A 217 21.40 2.84 -18.55
CA GLN A 217 21.39 2.69 -20.00
C GLN A 217 21.43 4.05 -20.72
N LYS A 218 20.72 5.04 -20.18
CA LYS A 218 20.67 6.37 -20.77
C LYS A 218 21.99 7.13 -20.62
N GLN A 219 22.58 7.13 -19.43
CA GLN A 219 23.89 7.75 -19.20
C GLN A 219 24.98 7.13 -20.09
N ASN A 220 24.97 5.81 -20.26
CA ASN A 220 25.91 5.11 -21.15
C ASN A 220 25.73 5.50 -22.63
N LYS A 221 24.48 5.69 -23.09
CA LYS A 221 24.20 6.16 -24.46
C LYS A 221 24.64 7.61 -24.69
N ASP A 222 24.40 8.48 -23.72
CA ASP A 222 24.80 9.90 -23.79
C ASP A 222 26.34 10.03 -23.77
N TYR A 223 27.04 9.19 -23.00
CA TYR A 223 28.50 9.10 -22.98
C TYR A 223 29.08 8.67 -24.34
N LEU A 224 28.51 7.63 -24.95
CA LEU A 224 28.93 7.14 -26.28
C LEU A 224 28.66 8.15 -27.41
N CYS A 225 27.64 9.01 -27.28
CA CYS A 225 27.38 10.09 -28.24
C CYS A 225 28.35 11.27 -28.09
N ASN A 226 28.84 11.54 -26.87
CA ASN A 226 29.79 12.63 -26.62
C ASN A 226 31.23 12.28 -27.01
N ILE A 227 31.61 11.00 -27.06
CA ILE A 227 32.93 10.55 -27.53
C ILE A 227 33.06 10.56 -29.06
N LYS A 228 31.94 10.55 -29.78
CA LYS A 228 31.90 10.53 -31.26
C LYS A 228 31.81 11.93 -31.90
N LYS A 229 31.97 13.00 -31.13
CA LYS A 229 32.08 14.39 -31.61
C LYS A 229 33.51 14.88 -31.41
#